data_AF-A0A291GS00-F1
#
_entry.id   AF-A0A291GS00-F1
#
_cell.length_a   1.000
_cell.length_b   1.000
_cell.length_c   1.000
_cell.angle_alpha   90.00
_cell.angle_beta   90.00
_cell.angle_gamma   90.00
#
_symmetry.space_group_name_H-M   'P 1'
#
loop_
_entity.id
_entity.type
_entity.pdbx_description
1 polymer ?
#
loop_
_entity_poly.entity_id
_entity_poly.type
_entity_poly.pdbx_seq_one_letter_code
_entity_poly.pdbx_strand_id
1 'polypeptide(L)'
;MGRHPGTAQAPPSAPAPLFIPGHRLPPSPDGDRRLRRATTLVGAAIVLLVVLGLALLSTATWLAGRGFTAVPAISELGSPAALTLTSGIGTVRVLPSGDVDELTLALVAPGATTLPAADAQVPARVTQTTGADRTTVEVRQPTRSFSPPWSDGTRDVLLLVPTGLELALAVHTDVGDVLVDGDLLSLDAHSTAGDLRLGPLSAPDGVSATTEAGNIDLELDSPAPATIELAAGVGDVDLLLPTDAAGQVSITTDLGDVEVAVPGTARWQIRAESQLGEVHTAPGLSDGAGEAVGTLTVDSELGTIDITR
;
A
#
# COMPACT_ATOMS: atom_id res chain seq x y z
N MET A 1 -69.61 64.92 3.67
CA MET A 1 -70.62 63.87 3.41
C MET A 1 -70.30 62.69 4.31
N GLY A 2 -71.17 62.41 5.28
CA GLY A 2 -70.87 61.66 6.50
C GLY A 2 -70.59 60.18 6.27
N ARG A 3 -69.45 59.71 6.77
CA ARG A 3 -69.17 58.28 6.98
C ARG A 3 -69.70 57.89 8.36
N HIS A 4 -70.69 57.01 8.37
CA HIS A 4 -71.14 56.33 9.59
C HIS A 4 -69.98 55.51 10.19
N PRO A 5 -69.69 55.65 11.50
CA PRO A 5 -68.76 54.76 12.19
C PRO A 5 -69.42 53.39 12.33
N GLY A 6 -68.95 52.43 11.54
CA GLY A 6 -69.31 51.02 11.68
C GLY A 6 -68.78 50.50 13.01
N THR A 7 -69.69 50.06 13.87
CA THR A 7 -69.39 49.31 15.10
C THR A 7 -68.64 48.05 14.73
N ALA A 8 -67.34 48.02 15.03
CA ALA A 8 -66.49 46.84 14.87
C ALA A 8 -67.04 45.72 15.77
N GLN A 9 -67.62 44.71 15.12
CA GLN A 9 -68.11 43.49 15.75
C GLN A 9 -66.91 42.75 16.35
N ALA A 10 -66.89 42.63 17.68
CA ALA A 10 -65.82 41.95 18.40
C ALA A 10 -65.66 40.50 17.86
N PRO A 11 -64.43 40.03 17.59
CA PRO A 11 -64.20 38.69 17.11
C PRO A 11 -64.75 37.66 18.11
N PRO A 12 -65.36 36.57 17.64
CA PRO A 12 -65.87 35.52 18.51
C PRO A 12 -64.73 34.98 19.37
N SER A 13 -64.94 34.98 20.68
CA SER A 13 -64.00 34.49 21.69
C SER A 13 -63.46 33.12 21.28
N ALA A 14 -62.14 32.98 21.18
CA ALA A 14 -61.50 31.71 20.88
C ALA A 14 -61.99 30.65 21.87
N PRO A 15 -62.41 29.46 21.41
CA PRO A 15 -62.87 28.40 22.29
C PRO A 15 -61.75 28.05 23.27
N ALA A 16 -62.08 28.03 24.56
CA ALA A 16 -61.14 27.69 25.62
C ALA A 16 -60.44 26.35 25.33
N PRO A 17 -59.11 26.23 25.54
CA PRO A 17 -58.38 25.01 25.26
C PRO A 17 -59.03 23.84 26.00
N LEU A 18 -59.35 22.79 25.25
CA LEU A 18 -60.03 21.62 25.75
C LEU A 18 -59.05 20.83 26.62
N PHE A 19 -59.04 21.13 27.92
CA PHE A 19 -58.27 20.38 28.92
C PHE A 19 -58.92 19.01 29.10
N ILE A 20 -58.47 18.03 28.32
CA ILE A 20 -58.78 16.62 28.55
C ILE A 20 -58.07 16.23 29.85
N PRO A 21 -58.78 15.86 30.91
CA PRO A 21 -58.15 15.40 32.15
C PRO A 21 -57.27 14.20 31.84
N GLY A 22 -56.02 14.20 32.32
CA GLY A 22 -55.10 13.10 32.08
C GLY A 22 -55.69 11.77 32.57
N HIS A 23 -56.14 10.92 31.65
CA HIS A 23 -56.60 9.59 31.99
C HIS A 23 -55.39 8.75 32.37
N ARG A 24 -55.37 8.27 33.62
CA ARG A 24 -54.42 7.23 34.04
C ARG A 24 -54.76 5.96 33.27
N LEU A 25 -53.93 5.61 32.30
CA LEU A 25 -53.99 4.30 31.67
C LEU A 25 -53.74 3.26 32.77
N PRO A 26 -54.69 2.35 33.06
CA PRO A 26 -54.44 1.28 34.03
C PRO A 26 -53.28 0.43 33.51
N PRO A 27 -52.26 0.13 34.33
CA PRO A 27 -51.15 -0.71 33.90
C PRO A 27 -51.71 -2.04 33.43
N SER A 28 -51.49 -2.41 32.16
CA SER A 28 -51.92 -3.70 31.64
C SER A 28 -51.03 -4.78 32.29
N PRO A 29 -51.55 -5.63 33.20
CA PRO A 29 -50.68 -6.47 34.02
C PRO A 29 -50.00 -7.60 33.23
N ASP A 30 -50.62 -8.00 32.11
CA ASP A 30 -50.23 -9.19 31.35
C ASP A 30 -49.43 -8.91 30.07
N GLY A 31 -49.57 -7.71 29.47
CA GLY A 31 -48.85 -7.35 28.24
C GLY A 31 -47.36 -7.11 28.49
N ASP A 32 -47.03 -6.45 29.60
CA ASP A 32 -45.66 -5.99 29.90
C ASP A 32 -44.72 -7.17 30.25
N ARG A 33 -45.24 -8.23 30.90
CA ARG A 33 -44.42 -9.41 31.26
C ARG A 33 -43.90 -10.18 30.05
N ARG A 34 -44.72 -10.33 29.01
CA ARG A 34 -44.33 -11.04 27.77
C ARG A 34 -43.30 -10.22 26.99
N LEU A 35 -43.53 -8.91 26.87
CA LEU A 35 -42.60 -8.01 26.20
C LEU A 35 -41.24 -7.98 26.90
N ARG A 36 -41.21 -7.82 28.22
CA ARG A 36 -39.96 -7.85 29.01
C ARG A 36 -39.19 -9.16 28.86
N ARG A 37 -39.89 -10.30 28.83
CA ARG A 37 -39.25 -11.60 28.58
C ARG A 37 -38.66 -11.70 27.18
N ALA A 38 -39.41 -11.26 26.17
CA ALA A 38 -38.92 -11.24 24.78
C ALA A 38 -37.69 -10.32 24.63
N THR A 39 -37.73 -9.09 25.16
CA THR A 39 -36.59 -8.17 25.10
C THR A 39 -35.38 -8.71 25.85
N THR A 40 -35.59 -9.38 27.00
CA THR A 40 -34.49 -10.01 27.75
C THR A 40 -33.88 -11.18 27.00
N LEU A 41 -34.69 -12.01 26.35
CA LEU A 41 -34.20 -13.14 25.54
C LEU A 41 -33.45 -12.66 24.29
N VAL A 42 -33.95 -11.63 23.61
CA VAL A 42 -33.26 -11.02 22.46
C VAL A 42 -31.93 -10.41 22.91
N GLY A 43 -31.94 -9.64 24.01
CA GLY A 43 -30.71 -9.08 24.58
C GLY A 43 -29.70 -10.17 24.97
N ALA A 44 -30.14 -11.24 25.61
CA ALA A 44 -29.29 -12.38 25.95
C ALA A 44 -28.74 -13.10 24.71
N ALA A 45 -29.55 -13.27 23.66
CA ALA A 45 -29.10 -13.86 22.40
C ALA A 45 -28.04 -13.01 21.70
N ILE A 46 -28.23 -11.69 21.66
CA ILE A 46 -27.24 -10.75 21.09
C ILE A 46 -25.93 -10.82 21.87
N VAL A 47 -25.97 -10.76 23.20
CA VAL A 47 -24.76 -10.86 24.05
C VAL A 47 -24.06 -12.21 23.82
N LEU A 48 -24.81 -13.30 23.74
CA LEU A 48 -24.24 -14.63 23.46
C LEU A 48 -23.55 -14.67 22.09
N LEU A 49 -24.17 -14.11 21.04
CA LEU A 49 -23.59 -14.05 19.70
C LEU A 49 -22.32 -13.21 19.68
N VAL A 50 -22.29 -12.07 20.39
CA VAL A 50 -21.08 -11.23 20.51
C VAL A 50 -19.97 -11.98 21.23
N VAL A 51 -20.27 -12.65 22.35
CA VAL A 51 -19.27 -13.44 23.10
C VAL A 51 -18.75 -14.61 22.25
N LEU A 52 -19.63 -15.30 21.52
CA LEU A 52 -19.24 -16.40 20.63
C LEU A 52 -18.37 -15.88 19.48
N GLY A 53 -18.73 -14.73 18.90
CA GLY A 53 -17.94 -14.06 17.87
C GLY A 53 -16.54 -13.70 18.36
N LEU A 54 -16.44 -13.09 19.55
CA LEU A 54 -15.15 -12.78 20.18
C LEU A 54 -14.34 -14.03 20.52
N ALA A 55 -14.98 -15.11 20.99
CA ALA A 55 -14.32 -16.38 21.28
C ALA A 55 -13.79 -17.04 19.99
N LEU A 56 -14.57 -17.02 18.91
CA LEU A 56 -14.15 -17.52 17.60
C LEU A 56 -12.99 -16.71 17.04
N LEU A 57 -13.07 -15.37 17.09
CA LEU A 57 -11.97 -14.48 16.66
C LEU A 57 -10.70 -14.75 17.47
N SER A 58 -10.81 -14.82 18.81
CA SER A 58 -9.68 -15.12 19.70
C SER A 58 -9.05 -16.48 19.39
N THR A 59 -9.88 -17.52 19.16
CA THR A 59 -9.41 -18.87 18.81
C THR A 59 -8.73 -18.88 17.44
N ALA A 60 -9.28 -18.18 16.46
CA ALA A 60 -8.70 -18.05 15.13
C ALA A 60 -7.34 -17.33 15.17
N THR A 61 -7.25 -16.20 15.88
CA THR A 61 -5.99 -15.45 16.07
C THR A 61 -4.94 -16.29 16.79
N TRP A 62 -5.34 -17.05 17.80
CA TRP A 62 -4.42 -17.94 18.52
C TRP A 62 -3.94 -19.11 17.66
N LEU A 63 -4.83 -19.71 16.87
CA LEU A 63 -4.46 -20.77 15.90
C LEU A 63 -3.51 -20.23 14.83
N ALA A 64 -3.76 -19.02 14.31
CA ALA A 64 -2.86 -18.36 13.38
C ALA A 64 -1.47 -18.10 14.01
N GLY A 65 -1.45 -17.64 15.27
CA GLY A 65 -0.22 -17.37 16.03
C GLY A 65 0.65 -18.61 16.27
N ARG A 66 0.06 -19.80 16.39
CA ARG A 66 0.82 -21.06 16.57
C ARG A 66 1.70 -21.43 15.39
N GLY A 67 1.45 -20.86 14.21
CA GLY A 67 2.24 -21.11 13.02
C GLY A 67 3.61 -20.45 12.99
N PHE A 68 3.91 -19.57 13.95
CA PHE A 68 5.14 -18.79 14.01
C PHE A 68 6.02 -19.28 15.16
N THR A 69 7.25 -19.65 14.83
CA THR A 69 8.26 -20.09 15.81
C THR A 69 9.35 -19.02 15.91
N ALA A 70 10.11 -19.04 17.01
CA ALA A 70 11.34 -18.26 17.05
C ALA A 70 12.32 -18.83 16.01
N VAL A 71 12.61 -18.05 14.98
CA VAL A 71 13.59 -18.38 13.94
C VAL A 71 14.79 -17.42 14.08
N PRO A 72 15.99 -17.82 13.64
CA PRO A 72 17.11 -16.89 13.53
C PRO A 72 16.70 -15.63 12.78
N ALA A 73 17.12 -14.47 13.29
CA ALA A 73 16.82 -13.20 12.66
C ALA A 73 17.64 -12.98 11.38
N ILE A 74 18.67 -13.79 11.12
CA ILE A 74 19.54 -13.73 9.94
C ILE A 74 19.49 -15.07 9.23
N SER A 75 19.33 -15.04 7.90
CA SER A 75 19.34 -16.19 7.01
C SER A 75 20.26 -15.90 5.82
N GLU A 76 21.29 -16.71 5.67
CA GLU A 76 22.18 -16.71 4.51
C GLU A 76 21.51 -17.44 3.34
N LEU A 77 21.45 -16.79 2.17
CA LEU A 77 20.73 -17.28 0.99
C LEU A 77 21.65 -17.79 -0.12
N GLY A 78 22.98 -17.67 0.05
CA GLY A 78 23.96 -17.98 -0.98
C GLY A 78 24.10 -16.87 -2.04
N SER A 79 24.57 -17.24 -3.23
CA SER A 79 24.75 -16.32 -4.37
C SER A 79 23.92 -16.76 -5.58
N PRO A 80 22.58 -16.85 -5.47
CA PRO A 80 21.73 -17.16 -6.61
C PRO A 80 21.77 -16.04 -7.66
N ALA A 81 21.61 -16.38 -8.93
CA ALA A 81 21.45 -15.40 -10.01
C ALA A 81 20.06 -14.74 -9.99
N ALA A 82 19.06 -15.40 -9.41
CA ALA A 82 17.70 -14.88 -9.26
C ALA A 82 17.13 -15.10 -7.85
N LEU A 83 16.46 -14.09 -7.30
CA LEU A 83 15.77 -14.18 -6.01
C LEU A 83 14.31 -13.73 -6.16
N THR A 84 13.39 -14.55 -5.66
CA THR A 84 12.01 -14.14 -5.42
C THR A 84 11.78 -14.04 -3.92
N LEU A 85 11.48 -12.84 -3.42
CA LEU A 85 11.19 -12.56 -2.02
C LEU A 85 9.72 -12.16 -1.87
N THR A 86 8.97 -12.88 -1.06
CA THR A 86 7.58 -12.56 -0.71
C THR A 86 7.49 -12.24 0.78
N SER A 87 6.95 -11.08 1.14
CA SER A 87 6.72 -10.66 2.53
C SER A 87 5.26 -10.34 2.78
N GLY A 88 4.62 -11.06 3.70
CA GLY A 88 3.20 -10.82 4.00
C GLY A 88 2.92 -9.52 4.74
N ILE A 89 3.87 -9.00 5.53
CA ILE A 89 3.72 -7.72 6.23
C ILE A 89 5.09 -7.14 6.60
N GLY A 90 5.19 -5.82 6.60
CA GLY A 90 6.36 -5.07 7.00
C GLY A 90 7.14 -4.56 5.79
N THR A 91 7.94 -3.53 6.01
CA THR A 91 8.71 -2.92 4.94
C THR A 91 9.81 -3.88 4.48
N VAL A 92 9.94 -4.05 3.17
CA VAL A 92 11.07 -4.76 2.56
C VAL A 92 12.10 -3.73 2.15
N ARG A 93 13.34 -3.87 2.62
CA ARG A 93 14.44 -2.99 2.27
C ARG A 93 15.57 -3.81 1.67
N VAL A 94 16.02 -3.42 0.49
CA VAL A 94 17.11 -4.06 -0.24
C VAL A 94 18.24 -3.05 -0.37
N LEU A 95 19.42 -3.40 0.13
CA LEU A 95 20.60 -2.53 0.11
C LEU A 95 21.82 -3.28 -0.43
N PRO A 96 22.69 -2.62 -1.21
CA PRO A 96 24.00 -3.16 -1.50
C PRO A 96 24.85 -3.13 -0.23
N SER A 97 25.68 -4.15 -0.03
CA SER A 97 26.57 -4.26 1.13
C SER A 97 27.89 -4.92 0.76
N GLY A 98 28.98 -4.26 1.14
CA GLY A 98 30.33 -4.85 1.07
C GLY A 98 30.72 -5.65 2.32
N ASP A 99 29.83 -5.69 3.32
CA ASP A 99 30.06 -6.39 4.59
C ASP A 99 29.54 -7.85 4.56
N VAL A 100 28.90 -8.26 3.46
CA VAL A 100 28.38 -9.63 3.27
C VAL A 100 28.96 -10.24 2.00
N ASP A 101 29.41 -11.49 2.09
CA ASP A 101 29.97 -12.24 0.96
C ASP A 101 28.87 -12.93 0.11
N GLU A 102 27.68 -13.09 0.68
CA GLU A 102 26.52 -13.74 0.05
C GLU A 102 25.21 -13.02 0.39
N LEU A 103 24.14 -13.30 -0.35
CA LEU A 103 22.83 -12.69 -0.09
C LEU A 103 22.39 -13.00 1.34
N THR A 104 22.14 -11.96 2.11
CA THR A 104 21.80 -12.09 3.52
C THR A 104 20.44 -11.45 3.77
N LEU A 105 19.48 -12.25 4.22
CA LEU A 105 18.17 -11.78 4.64
C LEU A 105 18.15 -11.65 6.17
N ALA A 106 17.67 -10.52 6.66
CA ALA A 106 17.51 -10.27 8.08
C ALA A 106 16.13 -9.72 8.44
N LEU A 107 15.63 -10.10 9.61
CA LEU A 107 14.43 -9.54 10.22
C LEU A 107 14.85 -8.51 11.27
N VAL A 108 14.59 -7.24 10.99
CA VAL A 108 15.14 -6.12 11.76
C VAL A 108 14.06 -5.24 12.38
N ALA A 109 14.41 -4.39 13.34
CA ALA A 109 13.48 -3.38 13.83
C ALA A 109 13.07 -2.43 12.69
N PRO A 110 11.86 -1.84 12.73
CA PRO A 110 11.42 -0.89 11.71
C PRO A 110 12.44 0.21 11.45
N GLY A 111 12.80 0.40 10.18
CA GLY A 111 13.78 1.39 9.71
C GLY A 111 15.25 1.07 9.97
N ALA A 112 15.57 -0.08 10.59
CA ALA A 112 16.97 -0.47 10.81
C ALA A 112 17.62 -0.94 9.50
N THR A 113 18.88 -0.55 9.30
CA THR A 113 19.68 -0.88 8.10
C THR A 113 20.90 -1.73 8.41
N THR A 114 21.08 -2.12 9.67
CA THR A 114 22.21 -2.93 10.15
C THR A 114 21.73 -4.30 10.57
N LEU A 115 22.57 -5.32 10.34
CA LEU A 115 22.28 -6.68 10.80
C LEU A 115 22.06 -6.72 12.33
N PRO A 116 21.09 -7.52 12.81
CA PRO A 116 20.90 -7.73 14.24
C PRO A 116 22.04 -8.60 14.81
N ALA A 117 22.03 -8.85 16.12
CA ALA A 117 22.95 -9.81 16.71
C ALA A 117 22.77 -11.21 16.08
N ALA A 118 23.86 -11.96 15.89
CA ALA A 118 23.82 -13.25 15.21
C ALA A 118 22.96 -14.31 15.92
N ASP A 119 22.76 -14.17 17.23
CA ASP A 119 21.90 -15.03 18.06
C ASP A 119 20.48 -14.48 18.24
N ALA A 120 20.15 -13.34 17.62
CA ALA A 120 18.82 -12.77 17.69
C ALA A 120 17.80 -13.72 17.04
N GLN A 121 16.65 -13.85 17.69
CA GLN A 121 15.54 -14.64 17.17
C GLN A 121 14.28 -13.80 17.11
N VAL A 122 13.48 -14.03 16.05
CA VAL A 122 12.23 -13.31 15.81
C VAL A 122 11.11 -14.33 15.62
N PRO A 123 9.90 -14.08 16.17
CA PRO A 123 8.74 -14.92 15.88
C PRO A 123 8.30 -14.70 14.42
N ALA A 124 8.69 -15.61 13.54
CA ALA A 124 8.36 -15.55 12.11
C ALA A 124 8.27 -16.96 11.52
N ARG A 125 7.84 -17.03 10.26
CA ARG A 125 7.97 -18.22 9.43
C ARG A 125 8.72 -17.79 8.18
N VAL A 126 9.88 -18.39 7.96
CA VAL A 126 10.70 -18.18 6.77
C VAL A 126 10.75 -19.51 6.04
N THR A 127 10.18 -19.56 4.83
CA THR A 127 10.23 -20.73 3.95
C THR A 127 11.20 -20.42 2.82
N GLN A 128 12.28 -21.19 2.72
CA GLN A 128 13.29 -21.02 1.68
C GLN A 128 13.31 -22.27 0.78
N THR A 129 13.29 -22.03 -0.53
CA THR A 129 13.50 -23.07 -1.55
C THR A 129 14.66 -22.65 -2.45
N THR A 130 15.76 -23.37 -2.36
CA THR A 130 16.98 -23.09 -3.15
C THR A 130 17.06 -24.05 -4.33
N GLY A 131 17.08 -23.51 -5.55
CA GLY A 131 17.40 -24.19 -6.79
C GLY A 131 18.85 -23.96 -7.21
N ALA A 132 19.22 -24.36 -8.43
CA ALA A 132 20.59 -24.18 -8.94
C ALA A 132 20.96 -22.69 -9.09
N ASP A 133 20.09 -21.90 -9.73
CA ASP A 133 20.33 -20.48 -10.04
C ASP A 133 19.26 -19.54 -9.46
N ARG A 134 18.26 -20.09 -8.77
CA ARG A 134 17.12 -19.36 -8.25
C ARG A 134 16.85 -19.73 -6.80
N THR A 135 16.63 -18.72 -5.98
CA THR A 135 16.15 -18.89 -4.60
C THR A 135 14.78 -18.24 -4.47
N THR A 136 13.85 -18.91 -3.80
CA THR A 136 12.57 -18.32 -3.40
C THR A 136 12.50 -18.29 -1.88
N VAL A 137 12.17 -17.13 -1.33
CA VAL A 137 12.02 -16.91 0.11
C VAL A 137 10.65 -16.30 0.39
N GLU A 138 9.90 -16.94 1.27
CA GLU A 138 8.64 -16.42 1.79
C GLU A 138 8.79 -16.11 3.27
N VAL A 139 8.58 -14.84 3.64
CA VAL A 139 8.60 -14.35 5.01
C VAL A 139 7.18 -14.03 5.46
N ARG A 140 6.72 -14.71 6.51
CA ARG A 140 5.46 -14.39 7.19
C ARG A 140 5.71 -14.05 8.64
N GLN A 141 5.05 -13.01 9.10
CA GLN A 141 5.11 -12.54 10.49
C GLN A 141 3.71 -12.59 11.13
N PRO A 142 3.63 -12.73 12.46
CA PRO A 142 2.35 -12.75 13.15
C PRO A 142 1.66 -11.38 13.04
N THR A 143 0.55 -11.32 12.33
CA THR A 143 -0.30 -10.12 12.31
C THR A 143 -1.06 -10.03 13.63
N ARG A 144 -0.89 -8.92 14.35
CA ARG A 144 -1.66 -8.62 15.56
C ARG A 144 -2.53 -7.41 15.28
N SER A 145 -3.85 -7.60 15.35
CA SER A 145 -4.83 -6.50 15.24
C SER A 145 -4.68 -5.45 16.35
N PHE A 146 -3.99 -5.81 17.44
CA PHE A 146 -3.65 -4.93 18.54
C PHE A 146 -2.21 -5.23 18.97
N SER A 147 -1.30 -4.33 18.61
CA SER A 147 0.07 -4.33 19.12
C SER A 147 0.13 -3.35 20.29
N PRO A 148 0.14 -3.83 21.55
CA PRO A 148 0.33 -2.93 22.67
C PRO A 148 1.67 -2.20 22.55
N PRO A 149 1.84 -1.01 23.16
CA PRO A 149 3.06 -0.21 23.02
C PRO A 149 4.34 -0.90 23.53
N TRP A 150 4.22 -2.05 24.18
CA TRP A 150 5.33 -2.88 24.66
C TRP A 150 5.59 -4.14 23.83
N SER A 151 4.85 -4.40 22.74
CA SER A 151 5.20 -5.50 21.84
C SER A 151 6.26 -5.03 20.86
N ASP A 152 7.30 -5.84 20.69
CA ASP A 152 8.15 -5.79 19.51
C ASP A 152 7.23 -5.92 18.29
N GLY A 153 7.05 -4.82 17.56
CA GLY A 153 6.12 -4.75 16.44
C GLY A 153 6.52 -5.67 15.29
N THR A 154 5.82 -5.52 14.16
CA THR A 154 6.25 -6.12 12.90
C THR A 154 7.71 -5.72 12.62
N ARG A 155 8.53 -6.69 12.21
CA ARG A 155 9.90 -6.44 11.78
C ARG A 155 9.92 -6.06 10.30
N ASP A 156 10.92 -5.30 9.90
CA ASP A 156 11.20 -5.10 8.49
C ASP A 156 12.02 -6.28 7.97
N VAL A 157 11.93 -6.53 6.67
CA VAL A 157 12.77 -7.51 5.97
C VAL A 157 13.91 -6.75 5.31
N LEU A 158 15.12 -6.88 5.84
CA LEU A 158 16.34 -6.31 5.27
C LEU A 158 17.03 -7.37 4.42
N LEU A 159 17.19 -7.12 3.13
CA LEU A 159 17.98 -7.92 2.21
C LEU A 159 19.27 -7.18 1.88
N LEU A 160 20.41 -7.76 2.23
CA LEU A 160 21.72 -7.24 1.88
C LEU A 160 22.25 -7.99 0.66
N VAL A 161 22.58 -7.23 -0.39
CA VAL A 161 23.10 -7.73 -1.66
C VAL A 161 24.61 -7.50 -1.72
N PRO A 162 25.44 -8.55 -1.84
CA PRO A 162 26.87 -8.38 -2.05
C PRO A 162 27.16 -7.48 -3.24
N THR A 163 28.08 -6.52 -3.08
CA THR A 163 28.47 -5.63 -4.19
C THR A 163 29.03 -6.45 -5.36
N GLY A 164 28.54 -6.18 -6.57
CA GLY A 164 28.97 -6.86 -7.80
C GLY A 164 28.27 -8.20 -8.09
N LEU A 165 27.29 -8.61 -7.27
CA LEU A 165 26.42 -9.73 -7.59
C LEU A 165 25.40 -9.31 -8.67
N GLU A 166 25.44 -9.95 -9.83
CA GLU A 166 24.41 -9.78 -10.86
C GLU A 166 23.14 -10.54 -10.44
N LEU A 167 22.17 -9.82 -9.85
CA LEU A 167 20.95 -10.39 -9.29
C LEU A 167 19.70 -9.94 -10.07
N ALA A 168 18.92 -10.89 -10.56
CA ALA A 168 17.53 -10.66 -10.97
C ALA A 168 16.61 -10.77 -9.74
N LEU A 169 16.02 -9.66 -9.32
CA LEU A 169 15.26 -9.58 -8.07
C LEU A 169 13.75 -9.40 -8.34
N ALA A 170 12.94 -10.25 -7.71
CA ALA A 170 11.49 -10.08 -7.62
C ALA A 170 11.06 -9.93 -6.16
N VAL A 171 10.46 -8.80 -5.78
CA VAL A 171 9.98 -8.50 -4.43
C VAL A 171 8.47 -8.33 -4.44
N HIS A 172 7.77 -9.06 -3.58
CA HIS A 172 6.33 -8.99 -3.45
C HIS A 172 5.97 -8.74 -1.99
N THR A 173 5.10 -7.76 -1.73
CA THR A 173 4.54 -7.56 -0.39
C THR A 173 3.04 -7.34 -0.40
N ASP A 174 2.35 -7.95 0.57
CA ASP A 174 0.91 -7.72 0.72
C ASP A 174 0.66 -6.37 1.42
N VAL A 175 1.44 -6.05 2.46
CA VAL A 175 1.29 -4.81 3.24
C VAL A 175 2.65 -4.32 3.71
N GLY A 176 3.07 -3.18 3.21
CA GLY A 176 4.34 -2.55 3.56
C GLY A 176 4.99 -1.90 2.36
N ASP A 177 5.96 -1.05 2.65
CA ASP A 177 6.72 -0.36 1.61
C ASP A 177 7.82 -1.29 1.07
N VAL A 178 8.23 -1.06 -0.17
CA VAL A 178 9.39 -1.72 -0.78
C VAL A 178 10.42 -0.65 -1.08
N LEU A 179 11.60 -0.77 -0.49
CA LEU A 179 12.72 0.13 -0.71
C LEU A 179 13.87 -0.65 -1.33
N VAL A 180 14.33 -0.24 -2.51
CA VAL A 180 15.39 -0.95 -3.25
C VAL A 180 16.41 0.05 -3.76
N ASP A 181 17.65 -0.12 -3.32
CA ASP A 181 18.80 0.68 -3.76
C ASP A 181 19.88 -0.25 -4.34
N GLY A 182 20.70 0.27 -5.26
CA GLY A 182 21.92 -0.38 -5.75
C GLY A 182 21.83 -1.05 -7.12
N ASP A 183 22.85 -1.83 -7.46
CA ASP A 183 23.00 -2.45 -8.78
C ASP A 183 22.33 -3.84 -8.81
N LEU A 184 21.40 -4.01 -9.75
CA LEU A 184 20.70 -5.26 -10.03
C LEU A 184 20.81 -5.58 -11.52
N LEU A 185 20.52 -6.82 -11.89
CA LEU A 185 20.37 -7.17 -13.31
C LEU A 185 19.00 -6.73 -13.82
N SER A 186 17.94 -7.10 -13.08
CA SER A 186 16.54 -6.72 -13.33
C SER A 186 15.79 -6.58 -12.01
N LEU A 187 14.73 -5.78 -11.99
CA LEU A 187 13.86 -5.60 -10.82
C LEU A 187 12.39 -5.78 -11.19
N ASP A 188 11.68 -6.59 -10.40
CA ASP A 188 10.22 -6.73 -10.40
C ASP A 188 9.72 -6.48 -8.96
N ALA A 189 9.08 -5.33 -8.71
CA ALA A 189 8.60 -4.91 -7.40
C ALA A 189 7.08 -4.80 -7.37
N HIS A 190 6.45 -5.51 -6.44
CA HIS A 190 5.00 -5.50 -6.27
C HIS A 190 4.58 -5.24 -4.82
N SER A 191 3.65 -4.32 -4.62
CA SER A 191 2.96 -4.12 -3.34
C SER A 191 1.45 -4.09 -3.51
N THR A 192 0.70 -4.78 -2.67
CA THR A 192 -0.76 -4.59 -2.64
C THR A 192 -1.12 -3.31 -1.88
N ALA A 193 -0.43 -3.00 -0.79
CA ALA A 193 -0.66 -1.78 -0.02
C ALA A 193 0.64 -1.27 0.59
N GLY A 194 1.19 -0.22 0.01
CA GLY A 194 2.43 0.43 0.44
C GLY A 194 3.14 1.12 -0.71
N ASP A 195 4.10 1.96 -0.36
CA ASP A 195 4.87 2.74 -1.33
C ASP A 195 6.03 1.90 -1.90
N LEU A 196 6.35 2.11 -3.17
CA LEU A 196 7.55 1.57 -3.81
C LEU A 196 8.56 2.71 -3.95
N ARG A 197 9.69 2.65 -3.24
CA ARG A 197 10.79 3.62 -3.36
C ARG A 197 12.01 2.92 -3.91
N LEU A 198 12.24 3.09 -5.19
CA LEU A 198 13.19 2.34 -5.98
C LEU A 198 14.26 3.31 -6.46
N GLY A 199 15.36 3.45 -5.74
CA GLY A 199 16.51 4.18 -6.25
C GLY A 199 17.29 5.00 -5.21
N PRO A 200 18.53 5.41 -5.55
CA PRO A 200 19.15 5.23 -6.87
C PRO A 200 19.51 3.77 -7.19
N LEU A 201 19.16 3.29 -8.40
CA LEU A 201 19.41 1.90 -8.82
C LEU A 201 19.75 1.77 -10.31
N SER A 202 20.56 0.77 -10.66
CA SER A 202 20.78 0.33 -12.05
C SER A 202 20.21 -1.08 -12.25
N ALA A 203 19.51 -1.30 -13.36
CA ALA A 203 18.87 -2.58 -13.71
C ALA A 203 18.78 -2.74 -15.24
N PRO A 204 19.89 -3.01 -15.93
CA PRO A 204 19.98 -2.89 -17.40
C PRO A 204 18.98 -3.77 -18.16
N ASP A 205 18.58 -4.92 -17.60
CA ASP A 205 17.62 -5.82 -18.26
C ASP A 205 16.16 -5.36 -18.13
N GLY A 206 15.86 -4.46 -17.18
CA GLY A 206 14.55 -3.84 -17.04
C GLY A 206 14.06 -3.69 -15.61
N VAL A 207 13.06 -2.84 -15.46
CA VAL A 207 12.36 -2.57 -14.20
C VAL A 207 10.84 -2.67 -14.40
N SER A 208 10.18 -3.44 -13.55
CA SER A 208 8.73 -3.46 -13.40
C SER A 208 8.37 -3.12 -11.96
N ALA A 209 7.46 -2.17 -11.75
CA ALA A 209 6.98 -1.79 -10.43
C ALA A 209 5.46 -1.61 -10.44
N THR A 210 4.76 -2.30 -9.54
CA THR A 210 3.29 -2.27 -9.47
C THR A 210 2.81 -2.11 -8.03
N THR A 211 1.94 -1.14 -7.77
CA THR A 211 1.23 -1.01 -6.50
C THR A 211 -0.28 -0.87 -6.69
N GLU A 212 -1.10 -1.55 -5.89
CA GLU A 212 -2.56 -1.33 -5.94
C GLU A 212 -2.95 -0.07 -5.16
N ALA A 213 -2.28 0.20 -4.04
CA ALA A 213 -2.50 1.37 -3.20
C ALA A 213 -1.19 1.84 -2.55
N GLY A 214 -0.65 2.93 -3.05
CA GLY A 214 0.61 3.53 -2.63
C GLY A 214 1.27 4.27 -3.79
N ASN A 215 2.32 5.02 -3.49
CA ASN A 215 3.06 5.77 -4.50
C ASN A 215 4.19 4.92 -5.09
N ILE A 216 4.65 5.28 -6.29
CA ILE A 216 5.87 4.72 -6.91
C ILE A 216 6.86 5.86 -7.14
N ASP A 217 7.96 5.84 -6.41
CA ASP A 217 9.12 6.70 -6.62
C ASP A 217 10.24 5.86 -7.26
N LEU A 218 10.58 6.11 -8.52
CA LEU A 218 11.66 5.39 -9.24
C LEU A 218 12.77 6.37 -9.69
N GLU A 219 13.98 6.21 -9.15
CA GLU A 219 15.20 6.91 -9.54
C GLU A 219 16.21 5.93 -10.13
N LEU A 220 16.53 6.12 -11.42
CA LEU A 220 17.40 5.23 -12.18
C LEU A 220 18.78 5.85 -12.43
N ASP A 221 19.81 5.04 -12.21
CA ASP A 221 21.20 5.32 -12.55
C ASP A 221 21.62 4.68 -13.88
N SER A 222 22.74 5.14 -14.44
CA SER A 222 23.34 4.52 -15.62
C SER A 222 24.04 3.20 -15.29
N PRO A 223 23.97 2.17 -16.15
CA PRO A 223 23.27 2.15 -17.44
C PRO A 223 21.75 2.09 -17.28
N ALA A 224 21.05 2.84 -18.13
CA ALA A 224 19.60 2.83 -18.15
C ALA A 224 19.00 1.46 -18.54
N PRO A 225 17.87 1.04 -17.94
CA PRO A 225 17.13 -0.15 -18.36
C PRO A 225 16.60 -0.03 -19.79
N ALA A 226 16.54 -1.15 -20.52
CA ALA A 226 15.91 -1.19 -21.85
C ALA A 226 14.38 -1.03 -21.80
N THR A 227 13.75 -1.48 -20.71
CA THR A 227 12.30 -1.47 -20.51
C THR A 227 11.97 -1.05 -19.07
N ILE A 228 11.02 -0.12 -18.93
CA ILE A 228 10.46 0.34 -17.66
C ILE A 228 8.94 0.21 -17.73
N GLU A 229 8.34 -0.49 -16.77
CA GLU A 229 6.89 -0.66 -16.64
C GLU A 229 6.44 -0.28 -15.23
N LEU A 230 5.67 0.79 -15.09
CA LEU A 230 5.14 1.30 -13.83
C LEU A 230 3.61 1.24 -13.83
N ALA A 231 3.01 0.71 -12.77
CA ALA A 231 1.56 0.64 -12.63
C ALA A 231 1.10 0.96 -11.20
N ALA A 232 0.25 1.98 -11.04
CA ALA A 232 -0.36 2.33 -9.75
C ALA A 232 -1.89 2.29 -9.84
N GLY A 233 -2.55 1.55 -8.95
CA GLY A 233 -4.01 1.60 -8.83
C GLY A 233 -4.44 2.94 -8.21
N VAL A 234 -3.97 3.22 -7.00
CA VAL A 234 -4.19 4.49 -6.32
C VAL A 234 -2.89 4.99 -5.73
N GLY A 235 -2.42 6.14 -6.22
CA GLY A 235 -1.19 6.80 -5.78
C GLY A 235 -0.46 7.45 -6.95
N ASP A 236 0.51 8.28 -6.59
CA ASP A 236 1.29 9.06 -7.53
C ASP A 236 2.47 8.25 -8.06
N VAL A 237 2.95 8.58 -9.27
CA VAL A 237 4.11 7.95 -9.90
C VAL A 237 5.15 9.02 -10.26
N ASP A 238 6.29 8.96 -9.60
CA ASP A 238 7.45 9.82 -9.83
C ASP A 238 8.57 9.00 -10.49
N LEU A 239 9.00 9.38 -11.69
CA LEU A 239 10.06 8.72 -12.45
C LEU A 239 11.19 9.68 -12.81
N LEU A 240 12.41 9.40 -12.32
CA LEU A 240 13.64 10.07 -12.72
C LEU A 240 14.51 9.14 -13.57
N LEU A 241 14.63 9.44 -14.87
CA LEU A 241 15.48 8.70 -15.80
C LEU A 241 16.95 9.20 -15.75
N PRO A 242 17.95 8.37 -16.06
CA PRO A 242 19.32 8.84 -16.24
C PRO A 242 19.51 9.49 -17.62
N THR A 243 20.60 10.25 -17.79
CA THR A 243 20.87 11.00 -19.04
C THR A 243 21.09 10.14 -20.29
N ASP A 244 21.40 8.86 -20.10
CA ASP A 244 21.60 7.86 -21.16
C ASP A 244 20.34 7.01 -21.42
N ALA A 245 19.20 7.34 -20.80
CA ALA A 245 17.95 6.61 -20.96
C ALA A 245 17.51 6.51 -22.43
N ALA A 246 17.13 5.30 -22.81
CA ALA A 246 16.65 4.91 -24.12
C ALA A 246 15.68 3.73 -23.95
N GLY A 247 14.99 3.33 -25.02
CA GLY A 247 14.12 2.15 -24.99
C GLY A 247 12.66 2.47 -24.66
N GLN A 248 11.98 1.55 -23.96
CA GLN A 248 10.54 1.62 -23.75
C GLN A 248 10.20 1.96 -22.30
N VAL A 249 9.41 3.01 -22.11
CA VAL A 249 8.84 3.39 -20.81
C VAL A 249 7.32 3.39 -20.92
N SER A 250 6.68 2.65 -20.02
CA SER A 250 5.22 2.57 -19.91
C SER A 250 4.81 2.86 -18.47
N ILE A 251 3.94 3.84 -18.28
CA ILE A 251 3.39 4.22 -16.99
C ILE A 251 1.87 4.20 -17.08
N THR A 252 1.22 3.55 -16.13
CA THR A 252 -0.24 3.52 -16.02
C THR A 252 -0.67 3.84 -14.59
N THR A 253 -1.63 4.76 -14.42
CA THR A 253 -2.26 5.01 -13.13
C THR A 253 -3.78 5.13 -13.25
N ASP A 254 -4.54 4.51 -12.33
CA ASP A 254 -5.99 4.70 -12.31
C ASP A 254 -6.35 6.01 -11.59
N LEU A 255 -5.70 6.29 -10.45
CA LEU A 255 -5.90 7.52 -9.69
C LEU A 255 -4.59 8.00 -9.07
N GLY A 256 -4.08 9.12 -9.58
CA GLY A 256 -2.88 9.78 -9.09
C GLY A 256 -2.21 10.62 -10.16
N ASP A 257 -1.32 11.50 -9.72
CA ASP A 257 -0.51 12.32 -10.62
C ASP A 257 0.71 11.52 -11.11
N VAL A 258 1.22 11.86 -12.29
CA VAL A 258 2.43 11.25 -12.87
C VAL A 258 3.44 12.35 -13.18
N GLU A 259 4.60 12.31 -12.53
CA GLU A 259 5.75 13.15 -12.84
C GLU A 259 6.87 12.33 -13.49
N VAL A 260 7.33 12.74 -14.67
CA VAL A 260 8.46 12.10 -15.36
C VAL A 260 9.54 13.12 -15.68
N ALA A 261 10.71 12.96 -15.09
CA ALA A 261 11.91 13.74 -15.40
C ALA A 261 12.80 12.98 -16.39
N VAL A 262 12.97 13.54 -17.59
CA VAL A 262 13.78 12.98 -18.67
C VAL A 262 14.99 13.87 -18.95
N PRO A 263 16.09 13.75 -18.17
CA PRO A 263 17.25 14.59 -18.35
C PRO A 263 17.96 14.31 -19.67
N GLY A 264 18.71 15.30 -20.13
CA GLY A 264 19.48 15.23 -21.37
C GLY A 264 18.81 15.91 -22.56
N THR A 265 19.33 15.64 -23.76
CA THR A 265 18.91 16.32 -25.00
C THR A 265 18.36 15.36 -26.05
N ALA A 266 18.18 14.09 -25.70
CA ALA A 266 17.69 13.08 -26.61
C ALA A 266 16.22 13.33 -26.98
N ARG A 267 15.83 12.88 -28.18
CA ARG A 267 14.46 12.96 -28.68
C ARG A 267 13.69 11.71 -28.25
N TRP A 268 12.46 11.89 -27.75
CA TRP A 268 11.57 10.79 -27.35
C TRP A 268 10.29 10.79 -28.17
N GLN A 269 9.76 9.60 -28.44
CA GLN A 269 8.39 9.45 -28.93
C GLN A 269 7.45 9.40 -27.73
N ILE A 270 6.74 10.50 -27.48
CA ILE A 270 5.87 10.64 -26.30
C ILE A 270 4.41 10.40 -26.70
N ARG A 271 3.74 9.55 -25.93
CA ARG A 271 2.28 9.40 -25.89
C ARG A 271 1.84 9.58 -24.44
N ALA A 272 1.13 10.67 -24.15
CA ALA A 272 0.58 10.93 -22.82
C ALA A 272 -0.92 11.20 -22.93
N GLU A 273 -1.72 10.48 -22.15
CA GLU A 273 -3.18 10.57 -22.17
C GLU A 273 -3.73 10.56 -20.73
N SER A 274 -4.50 11.59 -20.37
CA SER A 274 -5.25 11.64 -19.11
C SER A 274 -6.74 11.77 -19.45
N GLN A 275 -7.59 10.88 -18.92
CA GLN A 275 -9.04 10.96 -19.19
C GLN A 275 -9.66 12.16 -18.46
N LEU A 276 -9.23 12.39 -17.21
CA LEU A 276 -9.62 13.53 -16.40
C LEU A 276 -8.40 14.12 -15.68
N GLY A 277 -7.80 15.11 -16.31
CA GLY A 277 -6.66 15.85 -15.79
C GLY A 277 -6.02 16.70 -16.87
N GLU A 278 -4.86 17.28 -16.55
CA GLU A 278 -4.06 18.07 -17.48
C GLU A 278 -2.82 17.27 -17.91
N VAL A 279 -2.35 17.48 -19.13
CA VAL A 279 -1.14 16.86 -19.65
C VAL A 279 -0.18 17.97 -20.07
N HIS A 280 0.96 18.06 -19.40
CA HIS A 280 2.04 18.97 -19.73
C HIS A 280 3.26 18.18 -20.20
N THR A 281 3.78 18.54 -21.37
CA THR A 281 5.04 17.99 -21.87
C THR A 281 6.00 19.13 -22.15
N ALA A 282 7.21 19.04 -21.60
CA ALA A 282 8.25 20.04 -21.81
C ALA A 282 8.60 20.19 -23.30
N PRO A 283 8.75 21.43 -23.80
CA PRO A 283 9.07 21.67 -25.20
C PRO A 283 10.43 21.09 -25.57
N GLY A 284 10.50 20.51 -26.78
CA GLY A 284 11.74 19.97 -27.33
C GLY A 284 12.09 18.54 -26.91
N LEU A 285 11.22 17.84 -26.16
CA LEU A 285 11.34 16.39 -25.97
C LEU A 285 10.95 15.60 -27.24
N SER A 286 9.87 15.99 -27.91
CA SER A 286 9.38 15.36 -29.15
C SER A 286 9.96 15.95 -30.44
N ASP A 287 10.35 17.23 -30.41
CA ASP A 287 10.63 18.05 -31.60
C ASP A 287 12.12 18.15 -31.93
N GLY A 288 12.97 17.40 -31.22
CA GLY A 288 14.40 17.37 -31.46
C GLY A 288 14.76 16.89 -32.88
N ALA A 289 15.88 17.37 -33.41
CA ALA A 289 16.44 16.83 -34.65
C ALA A 289 17.10 15.48 -34.37
N GLY A 290 16.67 14.41 -35.05
CA GLY A 290 17.24 13.07 -34.91
C GLY A 290 16.19 11.96 -34.84
N GLU A 291 16.68 10.73 -34.82
CA GLU A 291 15.87 9.54 -34.50
C GLU A 291 15.51 9.56 -33.00
N ALA A 292 14.32 9.06 -32.65
CA ALA A 292 13.92 8.96 -31.26
C ALA A 292 14.74 7.86 -30.57
N VAL A 293 15.25 8.13 -29.37
CA VAL A 293 16.02 7.14 -28.59
C VAL A 293 15.12 6.12 -27.90
N GLY A 294 13.83 6.41 -27.79
CA GLY A 294 12.87 5.59 -27.07
C GLY A 294 11.44 6.06 -27.21
N THR A 295 10.54 5.27 -26.63
CA THR A 295 9.11 5.56 -26.52
C THR A 295 8.75 5.73 -25.05
N LEU A 296 8.05 6.82 -24.72
CA LEU A 296 7.46 7.10 -23.41
C LEU A 296 5.94 7.10 -23.56
N THR A 297 5.28 6.12 -22.95
CA THR A 297 3.82 6.02 -22.89
C THR A 297 3.37 6.25 -21.45
N VAL A 298 2.48 7.21 -21.24
CA VAL A 298 1.88 7.52 -19.94
C VAL A 298 0.38 7.59 -20.09
N ASP A 299 -0.33 6.74 -19.36
CA ASP A 299 -1.80 6.70 -19.35
C ASP A 299 -2.29 6.91 -17.90
N SER A 300 -3.18 7.88 -17.69
CA SER A 300 -3.84 8.15 -16.41
C SER A 300 -5.36 8.19 -16.59
N GLU A 301 -6.14 7.50 -15.76
CA GLU A 301 -7.59 7.69 -15.78
C GLU A 301 -7.97 9.01 -15.09
N LEU A 302 -7.39 9.27 -13.91
CA LEU A 302 -7.68 10.44 -13.08
C LEU A 302 -6.38 11.02 -12.52
N GLY A 303 -5.93 12.16 -13.02
CA GLY A 303 -4.71 12.82 -12.55
C GLY A 303 -4.00 13.64 -13.60
N THR A 304 -3.05 14.46 -13.14
CA THR A 304 -2.18 15.30 -13.96
C THR A 304 -0.97 14.50 -14.43
N ILE A 305 -0.56 14.71 -15.68
CA ILE A 305 0.67 14.15 -16.22
C ILE A 305 1.63 15.30 -16.52
N ASP A 306 2.77 15.34 -15.84
CA ASP A 306 3.83 16.33 -16.03
C ASP A 306 5.12 15.65 -16.49
N ILE A 307 5.51 15.88 -17.75
CA ILE A 307 6.74 15.33 -18.33
C ILE A 307 7.75 16.48 -18.51
N THR A 308 8.82 16.46 -17.71
CA THR A 308 9.85 17.47 -17.63
C THR A 308 11.20 16.97 -18.18
N ARG A 309 12.18 17.89 -18.26
CA ARG A 309 13.56 17.62 -18.67
C ARG A 309 14.51 17.98 -17.55
#